data_AF-A0A0R2NUY5-F1
#
_entry.id   AF-A0A0R2NUY5-F1
#
_cell.length_a   1.000
_cell.length_b   1.000
_cell.length_c   1.000
_cell.angle_alpha   90.00
_cell.angle_beta   90.00
_cell.angle_gamma   90.00
#
_symmetry.space_group_name_H-M   'P 1'
#
loop_
_entity.id
_entity.type
_entity.pdbx_description
1 polymer ?
#
loop_
_entity_poly.entity_id
_entity_poly.type
_entity_poly.pdbx_seq_one_letter_code
_entity_poly.pdbx_strand_id
1 'polypeptide(L)'
;MLRLDMNKTFFAMSQFYESYYQASGDDSLGSLLGGVAVYRNDGVDELFDQGYADDWKKIYYSLGSQDHTAFEGFQAFNQFNNEYLPDIDGYTELARNLVYATRIICEMPQSEREAHPVWQQWVASFEWIGNPNVIKVEESLFLDDARPAENLVGFPDAKVLPPDRPIMDNGGGKKTIGEMQTYFIMMDFLKTYYAIAPNNRDLEKVIGEFTLERKTLDQKDLWSSWKDYFDDISKKTKTVSSFQALAVMSQFMQVEIPDNALHADFSRKLTRDIWRTTFMPEKEYEQTEVWKNWMVSVNRILTE
;
A
#
# COMPACT_ATOMS: atom_id res chain seq x y z
N MET A 1 -21.51 -15.33 -11.82
CA MET A 1 -20.64 -14.35 -11.13
C MET A 1 -20.20 -13.34 -12.16
N LEU A 2 -20.44 -12.04 -11.90
CA LEU A 2 -19.99 -10.97 -12.79
C LEU A 2 -18.46 -11.01 -12.86
N ARG A 3 -17.92 -10.85 -14.07
CA ARG A 3 -16.49 -10.70 -14.32
C ARG A 3 -16.25 -9.44 -15.14
N LEU A 4 -15.21 -8.69 -14.80
CA LEU A 4 -14.86 -7.45 -15.47
C LEU A 4 -13.49 -7.60 -16.13
N ASP A 5 -13.36 -7.03 -17.32
CA ASP A 5 -12.08 -6.88 -18.01
C ASP A 5 -11.16 -5.88 -17.27
N MET A 6 -9.92 -5.74 -17.74
CA MET A 6 -8.90 -4.86 -17.16
C MET A 6 -9.37 -3.41 -17.05
N ASN A 7 -10.03 -2.88 -18.07
CA ASN A 7 -10.47 -1.48 -18.08
C ASN A 7 -11.60 -1.31 -17.08
N LYS A 8 -12.66 -2.12 -17.16
CA LYS A 8 -13.78 -2.02 -16.23
C LYS A 8 -13.36 -2.21 -14.77
N THR A 9 -12.38 -3.06 -14.51
CA THR A 9 -11.83 -3.24 -13.15
C THR A 9 -11.06 -1.99 -12.69
N PHE A 10 -10.28 -1.35 -13.57
CA PHE A 10 -9.63 -0.06 -13.27
C PHE A 10 -10.65 1.04 -12.98
N PHE A 11 -11.73 1.09 -13.78
CA PHE A 11 -12.82 2.05 -13.55
C PHE A 11 -13.49 1.80 -12.21
N ALA A 12 -13.78 0.54 -11.84
CA ALA A 12 -14.35 0.21 -10.54
C ALA A 12 -13.47 0.70 -9.37
N MET A 13 -12.14 0.60 -9.51
CA MET A 13 -11.18 1.17 -8.56
C MET A 13 -11.25 2.69 -8.50
N SER A 14 -11.29 3.38 -9.64
CA SER A 14 -11.47 4.83 -9.70
C SER A 14 -12.76 5.26 -8.98
N GLN A 15 -13.89 4.60 -9.25
CA GLN A 15 -15.16 4.93 -8.61
C GLN A 15 -15.15 4.64 -7.10
N PHE A 16 -14.46 3.58 -6.69
CA PHE A 16 -14.27 3.27 -5.29
C PHE A 16 -13.51 4.39 -4.56
N TYR A 17 -12.42 4.91 -5.14
CA TYR A 17 -11.71 6.06 -4.58
C TYR A 17 -12.57 7.34 -4.59
N GLU A 18 -13.26 7.63 -5.69
CA GLU A 18 -14.14 8.80 -5.84
C GLU A 18 -15.24 8.81 -4.77
N SER A 19 -15.78 7.63 -4.46
CA SER A 19 -16.76 7.43 -3.39
C SER A 19 -16.23 7.81 -2.00
N TYR A 20 -15.04 7.31 -1.62
CA TYR A 20 -14.44 7.68 -0.33
C TYR A 20 -14.01 9.14 -0.29
N TYR A 21 -13.52 9.69 -1.40
CA TYR A 21 -13.19 11.11 -1.49
C TYR A 21 -14.42 11.99 -1.28
N GLN A 22 -15.55 11.70 -1.93
CA GLN A 22 -16.78 12.48 -1.73
C GLN A 22 -17.28 12.44 -0.29
N ALA A 23 -17.16 11.28 0.37
CA ALA A 23 -17.59 11.10 1.75
C ALA A 23 -16.70 11.85 2.76
N SER A 24 -15.45 12.18 2.41
CA SER A 24 -14.44 12.63 3.39
C SER A 24 -13.69 13.91 3.04
N GLY A 25 -13.59 14.26 1.75
CA GLY A 25 -12.70 15.30 1.24
C GLY A 25 -11.21 14.98 1.41
N ASP A 26 -10.83 13.69 1.49
CA ASP A 26 -9.46 13.28 1.82
C ASP A 26 -8.40 13.70 0.76
N ASP A 27 -7.35 14.40 1.21
CA ASP A 27 -6.32 14.97 0.33
C ASP A 27 -5.47 13.90 -0.39
N SER A 28 -5.12 12.80 0.29
CA SER A 28 -4.32 11.73 -0.31
C SER A 28 -5.10 11.01 -1.41
N LEU A 29 -6.39 10.71 -1.15
CA LEU A 29 -7.28 10.15 -2.16
C LEU A 29 -7.50 11.13 -3.32
N GLY A 30 -7.69 12.42 -3.03
CA GLY A 30 -7.87 13.44 -4.07
C GLY A 30 -6.65 13.61 -4.96
N SER A 31 -5.46 13.56 -4.38
CA SER A 31 -4.20 13.60 -5.14
C SER A 31 -4.06 12.40 -6.07
N LEU A 32 -4.38 11.19 -5.61
CA LEU A 32 -4.36 10.00 -6.47
C LEU A 32 -5.43 10.08 -7.57
N LEU A 33 -6.64 10.50 -7.22
CA LEU A 33 -7.76 10.62 -8.16
C LEU A 33 -7.47 11.57 -9.33
N GLY A 34 -6.70 12.64 -9.09
CA GLY A 34 -6.20 13.50 -10.16
C GLY A 34 -5.37 12.77 -11.23
N GLY A 35 -4.79 11.61 -10.89
CA GLY A 35 -4.00 10.78 -11.80
C GLY A 35 -4.72 9.54 -12.34
N VAL A 36 -5.63 8.95 -11.55
CA VAL A 36 -6.32 7.68 -11.90
C VAL A 36 -7.74 7.87 -12.43
N ALA A 37 -8.25 9.10 -12.49
CA ALA A 37 -9.52 9.39 -13.14
C ALA A 37 -9.46 8.99 -14.63
N VAL A 38 -10.49 8.29 -15.10
CA VAL A 38 -10.55 7.84 -16.50
C VAL A 38 -11.44 8.78 -17.30
N TYR A 39 -10.92 9.25 -18.44
CA TYR A 39 -11.67 10.01 -19.43
C TYR A 39 -12.24 9.04 -20.46
N ARG A 40 -13.50 9.22 -20.82
CA ARG A 40 -14.05 8.58 -22.02
C ARG A 40 -14.27 9.62 -23.10
N ASN A 41 -13.25 9.86 -23.90
CA ASN A 41 -13.39 10.74 -25.06
C ASN A 41 -13.78 9.91 -26.29
N ASP A 42 -14.87 10.25 -26.97
CA ASP A 42 -15.31 9.63 -28.23
C ASP A 42 -15.36 8.08 -28.23
N GLY A 43 -15.72 7.48 -27.09
CA GLY A 43 -15.83 6.03 -26.95
C GLY A 43 -14.50 5.29 -26.71
N VAL A 44 -13.38 6.02 -26.65
CA VAL A 44 -12.07 5.52 -26.22
C VAL A 44 -11.90 5.80 -24.73
N ASP A 45 -11.60 4.76 -23.96
CA ASP A 45 -11.25 4.88 -22.55
C ASP A 45 -9.74 5.24 -22.50
N GLU A 46 -9.40 6.52 -22.30
CA GLU A 46 -8.00 6.97 -22.18
C GLU A 46 -7.62 7.08 -20.70
N LEU A 47 -6.58 6.34 -20.32
CA LEU A 47 -5.96 6.43 -19.00
C LEU A 47 -5.10 7.70 -18.98
N PHE A 48 -5.35 8.59 -18.01
CA PHE A 48 -4.73 9.92 -17.98
C PHE A 48 -3.20 9.86 -17.81
N ASP A 49 -2.72 8.92 -17.00
CA ASP A 49 -1.29 8.66 -16.82
C ASP A 49 -0.92 7.28 -17.39
N GLN A 50 -0.04 7.27 -18.39
CA GLN A 50 0.46 6.04 -19.00
C GLN A 50 1.25 5.17 -18.00
N GLY A 51 1.88 5.76 -16.99
CA GLY A 51 2.55 5.05 -15.90
C GLY A 51 1.55 4.23 -15.07
N TYR A 52 0.47 4.86 -14.58
CA TYR A 52 -0.60 4.15 -13.87
C TYR A 52 -1.22 3.05 -14.74
N ALA A 53 -1.40 3.31 -16.03
CA ALA A 53 -1.93 2.33 -16.98
C ALA A 53 -1.02 1.11 -17.13
N ASP A 54 0.27 1.33 -17.32
CA ASP A 54 1.26 0.27 -17.53
C ASP A 54 1.43 -0.59 -16.27
N ASP A 55 1.42 0.03 -15.09
CA ASP A 55 1.53 -0.68 -13.84
C ASP A 55 0.24 -1.42 -13.48
N TRP A 56 -0.92 -0.81 -13.69
CA TRP A 56 -2.21 -1.50 -13.58
C TRP A 56 -2.26 -2.74 -14.47
N LYS A 57 -1.80 -2.63 -15.72
CA LYS A 57 -1.77 -3.76 -16.65
C LYS A 57 -0.92 -4.91 -16.12
N LYS A 58 0.26 -4.63 -15.58
CA LYS A 58 1.14 -5.66 -14.97
C LYS A 58 0.46 -6.29 -13.75
N ILE A 59 -0.13 -5.48 -12.87
CA ILE A 59 -0.82 -5.93 -11.66
C ILE A 59 -2.06 -6.78 -11.98
N TYR A 60 -2.87 -6.34 -12.94
CA TYR A 60 -4.05 -7.07 -13.39
C TYR A 60 -3.64 -8.46 -13.90
N TYR A 61 -2.72 -8.50 -14.86
CA TYR A 61 -2.32 -9.77 -15.48
C TYR A 61 -1.48 -10.68 -14.56
N SER A 62 -1.00 -10.19 -13.41
CA SER A 62 -0.32 -11.05 -12.43
C SER A 62 -1.26 -12.08 -11.78
N LEU A 63 -2.57 -11.82 -11.78
CA LEU A 63 -3.58 -12.72 -11.21
C LEU A 63 -4.15 -13.71 -12.24
N GLY A 64 -3.94 -13.45 -13.52
CA GLY A 64 -4.39 -14.29 -14.62
C GLY A 64 -4.72 -13.46 -15.86
N SER A 65 -4.92 -14.14 -16.99
CA SER A 65 -5.30 -13.50 -18.26
C SER A 65 -6.81 -13.43 -18.49
N GLN A 66 -7.61 -13.98 -17.57
CA GLN A 66 -9.06 -13.98 -17.67
C GLN A 66 -9.66 -12.69 -17.08
N ASP A 67 -10.91 -12.40 -17.45
CA ASP A 67 -11.69 -11.38 -16.77
C ASP A 67 -11.82 -11.71 -15.28
N HIS A 68 -11.56 -10.72 -14.44
CA HIS A 68 -11.51 -10.89 -13.00
C HIS A 68 -12.90 -10.95 -12.40
N THR A 69 -13.09 -11.88 -11.46
CA THR A 69 -14.18 -11.82 -10.48
C THR A 69 -14.02 -10.59 -9.58
N ALA A 70 -15.06 -10.24 -8.81
CA ALA A 70 -14.97 -9.16 -7.84
C ALA A 70 -13.78 -9.33 -6.88
N PHE A 71 -13.46 -10.57 -6.46
CA PHE A 71 -12.36 -10.79 -5.53
C PHE A 71 -10.98 -10.69 -6.21
N GLU A 72 -10.80 -11.25 -7.40
CA GLU A 72 -9.55 -11.08 -8.17
C GLU A 72 -9.32 -9.60 -8.51
N GLY A 73 -10.37 -8.85 -8.86
CA GLY A 73 -10.30 -7.41 -9.07
C GLY A 73 -9.90 -6.65 -7.80
N PHE A 74 -10.44 -7.06 -6.64
CA PHE A 74 -10.06 -6.47 -5.35
C PHE A 74 -8.60 -6.76 -4.97
N GLN A 75 -8.08 -7.95 -5.31
CA GLN A 75 -6.66 -8.28 -5.12
C GLN A 75 -5.74 -7.43 -6.02
N ALA A 76 -6.15 -7.15 -7.26
CA ALA A 76 -5.43 -6.24 -8.14
C ALA A 76 -5.49 -4.80 -7.59
N PHE A 77 -6.67 -4.35 -7.16
CA PHE A 77 -6.84 -3.06 -6.48
C PHE A 77 -5.94 -2.93 -5.24
N ASN A 78 -5.89 -3.94 -4.37
CA ASN A 78 -5.01 -3.92 -3.19
C ASN A 78 -3.53 -3.74 -3.56
N GLN A 79 -3.06 -4.41 -4.61
CA GLN A 79 -1.68 -4.24 -5.10
C GLN A 79 -1.42 -2.83 -5.64
N PHE A 80 -2.39 -2.26 -6.36
CA PHE A 80 -2.30 -0.88 -6.85
C PHE A 80 -2.33 0.13 -5.69
N ASN A 81 -3.18 -0.10 -4.69
CA ASN A 81 -3.27 0.71 -3.47
C ASN A 81 -1.92 0.72 -2.72
N ASN A 82 -1.24 -0.43 -2.65
CA ASN A 82 0.07 -0.54 -2.02
C ASN A 82 1.17 0.26 -2.74
N GLU A 83 1.07 0.43 -4.06
CA GLU A 83 2.03 1.21 -4.84
C GLU A 83 1.85 2.72 -4.64
N TYR A 84 0.60 3.21 -4.69
CA TYR A 84 0.35 4.65 -4.81
C TYR A 84 -0.25 5.31 -3.56
N LEU A 85 -0.70 4.51 -2.59
CA LEU A 85 -1.11 4.93 -1.25
C LEU A 85 -0.42 4.06 -0.19
N PRO A 86 0.93 3.96 -0.15
CA PRO A 86 1.59 3.16 0.87
C PRO A 86 1.24 3.62 2.29
N ASP A 87 1.15 2.68 3.24
CA ASP A 87 0.88 2.97 4.65
C ASP A 87 2.11 3.56 5.36
N ILE A 88 2.37 4.84 5.10
CA ILE A 88 3.44 5.65 5.68
C ILE A 88 2.88 6.99 6.22
N ASP A 89 3.59 7.66 7.12
CA ASP A 89 3.08 8.87 7.80
C ASP A 89 2.81 10.06 6.86
N GLY A 90 3.41 10.05 5.66
CA GLY A 90 3.19 11.06 4.62
C GLY A 90 1.79 11.04 3.98
N TYR A 91 0.98 10.01 4.25
CA TYR A 91 -0.41 9.90 3.77
C TYR A 91 -1.41 10.15 4.91
N THR A 92 -2.60 10.62 4.55
CA THR A 92 -3.68 10.87 5.50
C THR A 92 -4.07 9.61 6.28
N GLU A 93 -4.67 9.80 7.45
CA GLU A 93 -5.11 8.68 8.29
C GLU A 93 -6.14 7.80 7.59
N LEU A 94 -7.07 8.40 6.83
CA LEU A 94 -8.09 7.67 6.09
C LEU A 94 -7.49 6.81 4.97
N ALA A 95 -6.55 7.35 4.18
CA ALA A 95 -5.88 6.58 3.13
C ALA A 95 -5.14 5.38 3.72
N ARG A 96 -4.43 5.58 4.82
CA ARG A 96 -3.71 4.50 5.54
C ARG A 96 -4.66 3.46 6.15
N ASN A 97 -5.80 3.88 6.70
CA ASN A 97 -6.86 2.98 7.17
C ASN A 97 -7.44 2.14 6.02
N LEU A 98 -7.62 2.76 4.85
CA LEU A 98 -8.09 2.07 3.66
C LEU A 98 -7.10 0.99 3.20
N VAL A 99 -5.80 1.31 3.17
CA VAL A 99 -4.72 0.37 2.80
C VAL A 99 -4.64 -0.80 3.78
N TYR A 100 -4.72 -0.50 5.08
CA TYR A 100 -4.82 -1.54 6.09
C TYR A 100 -6.03 -2.44 5.83
N ALA A 101 -7.21 -1.86 5.65
CA ALA A 101 -8.45 -2.61 5.43
C ALA A 101 -8.37 -3.49 4.17
N THR A 102 -7.89 -2.97 3.03
CA THR A 102 -7.80 -3.76 1.79
C THR A 102 -6.87 -4.96 1.94
N ARG A 103 -5.74 -4.78 2.62
CA ARG A 103 -4.78 -5.87 2.87
C ARG A 103 -5.40 -6.98 3.71
N ILE A 104 -6.03 -6.63 4.83
CA ILE A 104 -6.63 -7.63 5.71
C ILE A 104 -7.78 -8.35 5.00
N ILE A 105 -8.63 -7.64 4.26
CA ILE A 105 -9.75 -8.24 3.51
C ILE A 105 -9.26 -9.27 2.49
N CYS A 106 -8.10 -9.05 1.85
CA CYS A 106 -7.50 -10.03 0.93
C CYS A 106 -7.08 -11.34 1.61
N GLU A 107 -6.83 -11.31 2.92
CA GLU A 107 -6.45 -12.48 3.72
C GLU A 107 -7.64 -13.11 4.49
N MET A 108 -8.78 -12.40 4.58
CA MET A 108 -9.96 -12.86 5.30
C MET A 108 -10.67 -14.03 4.60
N PRO A 109 -11.28 -14.96 5.37
CA PRO A 109 -12.26 -15.90 4.85
C PRO A 109 -13.43 -15.18 4.16
N GLN A 110 -14.03 -15.82 3.15
CA GLN A 110 -15.12 -15.21 2.38
C GLN A 110 -16.29 -14.72 3.25
N SER A 111 -16.68 -15.48 4.28
CA SER A 111 -17.80 -15.12 5.16
C SER A 111 -17.55 -13.85 5.98
N GLU A 112 -16.29 -13.59 6.37
CA GLU A 112 -15.91 -12.37 7.10
C GLU A 112 -15.78 -11.19 6.14
N ARG A 113 -15.17 -11.43 4.98
CA ARG A 113 -15.05 -10.44 3.91
C ARG A 113 -16.40 -9.88 3.47
N GLU A 114 -17.40 -10.72 3.25
CA GLU A 114 -18.74 -10.30 2.80
C GLU A 114 -19.45 -9.36 3.78
N ALA A 115 -19.09 -9.41 5.06
CA ALA A 115 -19.61 -8.51 6.08
C ALA A 115 -18.81 -7.21 6.22
N HIS A 116 -17.62 -7.11 5.61
CA HIS A 116 -16.74 -5.94 5.78
C HIS A 116 -17.25 -4.74 4.96
N PRO A 117 -17.41 -3.54 5.54
CA PRO A 117 -17.99 -2.38 4.85
C PRO A 117 -17.16 -1.94 3.62
N VAL A 118 -15.83 -1.94 3.74
CA VAL A 118 -14.92 -1.64 2.62
C VAL A 118 -15.09 -2.63 1.46
N TRP A 119 -15.31 -3.92 1.75
CA TRP A 119 -15.58 -4.91 0.71
C TRP A 119 -16.94 -4.69 0.04
N GLN A 120 -17.98 -4.38 0.83
CA GLN A 120 -19.31 -4.08 0.30
C GLN A 120 -19.27 -2.85 -0.63
N GLN A 121 -18.49 -1.83 -0.28
CA GLN A 121 -18.28 -0.67 -1.14
C GLN A 121 -17.57 -1.02 -2.46
N TRP A 122 -16.58 -1.92 -2.42
CA TRP A 122 -15.97 -2.45 -3.63
C TRP A 122 -16.96 -3.21 -4.50
N VAL A 123 -17.75 -4.11 -3.92
CA VAL A 123 -18.78 -4.86 -4.65
C VAL A 123 -19.79 -3.91 -5.30
N ALA A 124 -20.24 -2.88 -4.59
CA ALA A 124 -21.15 -1.87 -5.14
C ALA A 124 -20.52 -1.14 -6.33
N SER A 125 -19.23 -0.79 -6.26
CA SER A 125 -18.48 -0.16 -7.36
C SER A 125 -18.33 -1.09 -8.57
N PHE A 126 -18.03 -2.36 -8.31
CA PHE A 126 -17.88 -3.40 -9.32
C PHE A 126 -19.20 -3.71 -10.04
N GLU A 127 -20.31 -3.82 -9.30
CA GLU A 127 -21.64 -4.07 -9.85
C GLU A 127 -22.18 -2.86 -10.61
N TRP A 128 -21.92 -1.64 -10.13
CA TRP A 128 -22.33 -0.41 -10.80
C TRP A 128 -21.69 -0.28 -12.19
N ILE A 129 -20.38 -0.52 -12.31
CA ILE A 129 -19.68 -0.53 -13.61
C ILE A 129 -20.15 -1.70 -14.51
N GLY A 130 -20.60 -2.80 -13.92
CA GLY A 130 -21.19 -3.93 -14.65
C GLY A 130 -22.59 -3.67 -15.20
N ASN A 131 -23.29 -2.63 -14.75
CA ASN A 131 -24.68 -2.36 -15.13
C ASN A 131 -24.76 -1.75 -16.53
N PRO A 132 -25.43 -2.39 -17.51
CA PRO A 132 -25.52 -1.89 -18.88
C PRO A 132 -26.33 -0.59 -19.02
N ASN A 133 -27.14 -0.23 -18.02
CA ASN A 133 -27.96 0.97 -18.00
C ASN A 133 -27.26 2.18 -17.36
N VAL A 134 -26.11 1.97 -16.72
CA VAL A 134 -25.29 3.09 -16.22
C VAL A 134 -24.63 3.72 -17.44
N ILE A 135 -25.03 4.96 -17.73
CA ILE A 135 -24.42 5.77 -18.79
C ILE A 135 -22.94 5.90 -18.45
N LYS A 136 -22.10 5.54 -19.41
CA LYS A 136 -20.64 5.60 -19.31
C LYS A 136 -20.26 7.02 -18.88
N VAL A 137 -19.64 7.13 -17.71
CA VAL A 137 -19.17 8.40 -17.14
C VAL A 137 -18.25 9.06 -18.16
N GLU A 138 -18.63 10.24 -18.65
CA GLU A 138 -17.79 11.04 -19.57
C GLU A 138 -16.65 11.73 -18.79
N GLU A 139 -16.86 12.08 -17.51
CA GLU A 139 -15.85 12.75 -16.67
C GLU A 139 -16.04 12.53 -15.14
N SER A 140 -14.93 12.53 -14.38
CA SER A 140 -14.94 12.43 -12.90
C SER A 140 -15.52 13.68 -12.24
N LEU A 141 -16.18 13.54 -11.07
CA LEU A 141 -16.68 14.66 -10.27
C LEU A 141 -15.58 15.61 -9.77
N PHE A 142 -14.31 15.25 -9.90
CA PHE A 142 -13.17 16.13 -9.62
C PHE A 142 -13.07 17.33 -10.56
N LEU A 143 -13.72 17.29 -11.72
CA LEU A 143 -13.49 18.27 -12.78
C LEU A 143 -14.72 19.14 -13.08
N ASP A 144 -15.92 18.70 -12.73
CA ASP A 144 -17.14 19.50 -12.88
C ASP A 144 -18.01 19.45 -11.63
N ASP A 145 -18.29 20.62 -11.04
CA ASP A 145 -19.14 20.85 -9.86
C ASP A 145 -20.62 20.45 -10.09
N ALA A 146 -20.98 19.90 -11.25
CA ALA A 146 -22.37 19.67 -11.64
C ALA A 146 -22.54 18.44 -12.54
N ARG A 147 -22.51 17.22 -11.98
CA ARG A 147 -23.20 16.10 -12.64
C ARG A 147 -24.71 16.34 -12.58
N PRO A 148 -25.46 16.20 -13.68
CA PRO A 148 -26.90 16.07 -13.63
C PRO A 148 -27.26 14.91 -12.69
N ALA A 149 -28.21 15.12 -11.76
CA ALA A 149 -28.61 14.10 -10.78
C ALA A 149 -29.06 12.77 -11.42
N GLU A 150 -29.50 12.83 -12.67
CA GLU A 150 -29.85 11.68 -13.53
C GLU A 150 -28.66 10.77 -13.88
N ASN A 151 -27.42 11.28 -13.91
CA ASN A 151 -26.19 10.51 -14.14
C ASN A 151 -25.61 9.89 -12.85
N LEU A 152 -26.19 10.22 -11.69
CA LEU A 152 -25.79 9.70 -10.36
C LEU A 152 -26.70 8.60 -9.83
N VAL A 153 -27.69 8.17 -10.62
CA VAL A 153 -28.65 7.15 -10.19
C VAL A 153 -27.90 5.86 -9.84
N GLY A 154 -27.90 5.52 -8.56
CA GLY A 154 -27.25 4.32 -8.04
C GLY A 154 -25.73 4.40 -7.92
N PHE A 155 -25.11 5.59 -8.04
CA PHE A 155 -23.67 5.75 -7.78
C PHE A 155 -23.33 5.20 -6.38
N PRO A 156 -22.28 4.38 -6.25
CA PRO A 156 -21.94 3.71 -5.00
C PRO A 156 -21.28 4.73 -4.05
N ASP A 157 -22.06 5.33 -3.17
CA ASP A 157 -21.58 6.31 -2.18
C ASP A 157 -21.17 5.63 -0.86
N ALA A 158 -19.94 5.88 -0.41
CA ALA A 158 -19.33 5.26 0.75
C ALA A 158 -19.99 5.82 2.03
N LYS A 159 -20.95 5.06 2.57
CA LYS A 159 -21.68 5.45 3.78
C LYS A 159 -20.88 5.27 5.07
N VAL A 160 -19.80 4.49 5.02
CA VAL A 160 -18.98 4.13 6.17
C VAL A 160 -17.52 4.30 5.77
N LEU A 161 -16.78 5.10 6.54
CA LEU A 161 -15.34 5.27 6.37
C LEU A 161 -14.59 3.97 6.74
N PRO A 162 -13.38 3.74 6.19
CA PRO A 162 -12.60 2.57 6.56
C PRO A 162 -12.35 2.56 8.08
N PRO A 163 -12.41 1.38 8.73
CA PRO A 163 -12.17 1.28 10.16
C PRO A 163 -10.75 1.70 10.52
N ASP A 164 -10.57 2.21 11.74
CA ASP A 164 -9.25 2.58 12.24
C ASP A 164 -8.32 1.38 12.28
N ARG A 165 -7.12 1.55 11.73
CA ARG A 165 -6.05 0.55 11.85
C ARG A 165 -5.62 0.42 13.31
N PRO A 166 -5.14 -0.77 13.74
CA PRO A 166 -4.61 -0.94 15.09
C PRO A 166 -3.48 0.05 15.38
N ILE A 167 -3.47 0.58 16.60
CA ILE A 167 -2.36 1.41 17.08
C ILE A 167 -1.15 0.50 17.25
N MET A 168 -0.03 0.84 16.59
CA MET A 168 1.24 0.14 16.78
C MET A 168 1.65 0.18 18.24
N ASP A 169 2.14 -0.94 18.77
CA ASP A 169 2.60 -1.01 20.15
C ASP A 169 3.76 -0.01 20.38
N ASN A 170 3.68 0.76 21.46
CA ASN A 170 4.73 1.70 21.84
C ASN A 170 5.92 1.04 22.54
N GLY A 171 5.88 -0.27 22.78
CA GLY A 171 7.10 -1.07 22.83
C GLY A 171 7.09 -2.26 23.78
N GLY A 172 7.23 -3.44 23.18
CA GLY A 172 8.26 -4.39 23.61
C GLY A 172 9.62 -4.06 22.96
N GLY A 173 10.70 -4.19 23.72
CA GLY A 173 12.07 -3.93 23.26
C GLY A 173 12.81 -2.90 24.11
N LYS A 174 13.44 -3.37 25.19
CA LYS A 174 14.14 -2.56 26.23
C LYS A 174 15.38 -1.78 25.73
N LYS A 175 15.67 -1.80 24.43
CA LYS A 175 16.88 -1.21 23.87
C LYS A 175 16.56 0.12 23.21
N THR A 176 17.37 1.12 23.53
CA THR A 176 17.30 2.47 22.98
C THR A 176 18.22 2.54 21.77
N ILE A 177 17.65 2.81 20.59
CA ILE A 177 18.34 2.75 19.29
C ILE A 177 18.30 4.14 18.65
N GLY A 178 19.44 4.69 18.26
CA GLY A 178 19.53 5.95 17.51
C GLY A 178 19.39 5.76 16.00
N GLU A 179 19.18 6.86 15.27
CA GLU A 179 18.97 6.90 13.80
C GLU A 179 19.99 6.05 13.01
N MET A 180 21.30 6.29 13.22
CA MET A 180 22.35 5.55 12.53
C MET A 180 22.36 4.06 12.88
N GLN A 181 22.04 3.72 14.13
CA GLN A 181 21.97 2.32 14.56
C GLN A 181 20.79 1.63 13.89
N THR A 182 19.62 2.29 13.81
CA THR A 182 18.46 1.76 13.07
C THR A 182 18.81 1.49 11.61
N TYR A 183 19.53 2.40 10.95
CA TYR A 183 20.01 2.20 9.58
C TYR A 183 20.93 0.97 9.46
N PHE A 184 21.93 0.82 10.35
CA PHE A 184 22.83 -0.33 10.28
C PHE A 184 22.13 -1.66 10.58
N ILE A 185 21.15 -1.65 11.49
CA ILE A 185 20.32 -2.82 11.78
C ILE A 185 19.49 -3.19 10.55
N MET A 186 18.87 -2.22 9.89
CA MET A 186 18.17 -2.44 8.61
C MET A 186 19.08 -3.07 7.57
N MET A 187 20.28 -2.51 7.35
CA MET A 187 21.19 -3.02 6.32
C MET A 187 21.65 -4.45 6.62
N ASP A 188 21.93 -4.77 7.89
CA ASP A 188 22.28 -6.13 8.31
C ASP A 188 21.10 -7.10 8.13
N PHE A 189 19.89 -6.66 8.47
CA PHE A 189 18.66 -7.42 8.31
C PHE A 189 18.37 -7.74 6.83
N LEU A 190 18.44 -6.73 5.94
CA LEU A 190 18.26 -6.91 4.50
C LEU A 190 19.33 -7.83 3.89
N LYS A 191 20.59 -7.69 4.30
CA LYS A 191 21.67 -8.58 3.86
C LYS A 191 21.45 -10.03 4.30
N THR A 192 20.85 -10.24 5.47
CA THR A 192 20.48 -11.58 5.96
C THR A 192 19.41 -12.20 5.06
N TYR A 193 18.36 -11.46 4.67
CA TYR A 193 17.35 -11.96 3.74
C TYR A 193 17.89 -12.14 2.31
N TYR A 194 18.78 -11.27 1.85
CA TYR A 194 19.44 -11.42 0.55
C TYR A 194 20.29 -12.69 0.47
N ALA A 195 20.91 -13.11 1.58
CA ALA A 195 21.63 -14.39 1.64
C ALA A 195 20.70 -15.61 1.52
N ILE A 196 19.43 -15.49 1.92
CA ILE A 196 18.42 -16.55 1.80
C ILE A 196 17.88 -16.64 0.36
N ALA A 197 17.72 -15.51 -0.32
CA ALA A 197 17.31 -15.43 -1.72
C ALA A 197 18.36 -14.69 -2.57
N PRO A 198 19.51 -15.32 -2.86
CA PRO A 198 20.53 -14.72 -3.71
C PRO A 198 19.96 -14.37 -5.09
N ASN A 199 20.35 -13.22 -5.65
CA ASN A 199 19.84 -12.66 -6.91
C ASN A 199 18.41 -12.10 -6.87
N ASN A 200 17.85 -11.88 -5.68
CA ASN A 200 16.65 -11.06 -5.57
C ASN A 200 16.95 -9.62 -6.01
N ARG A 201 16.39 -9.22 -7.16
CA ARG A 201 16.69 -7.92 -7.79
C ARG A 201 16.33 -6.71 -6.92
N ASP A 202 15.25 -6.78 -6.16
CA ASP A 202 14.76 -5.62 -5.40
C ASP A 202 15.64 -5.42 -4.17
N LEU A 203 15.97 -6.51 -3.46
CA LEU A 203 16.91 -6.48 -2.35
C LEU A 203 18.32 -6.09 -2.80
N GLU A 204 18.80 -6.59 -3.94
CA GLU A 204 20.09 -6.20 -4.50
C GLU A 204 20.14 -4.69 -4.81
N LYS A 205 19.07 -4.16 -5.42
CA LYS A 205 18.93 -2.73 -5.72
C LYS A 205 18.96 -1.91 -4.43
N VAL A 206 18.07 -2.19 -3.48
CA VAL A 206 17.97 -1.45 -2.20
C VAL A 206 19.30 -1.52 -1.43
N ILE A 207 19.90 -2.70 -1.27
CA ILE A 207 21.18 -2.83 -0.57
C ILE A 207 22.27 -2.04 -1.31
N GLY A 208 22.29 -2.09 -2.64
CA GLY A 208 23.28 -1.38 -3.47
C GLY A 208 23.18 0.14 -3.41
N GLU A 209 21.96 0.67 -3.43
CA GLU A 209 21.67 2.12 -3.40
C GLU A 209 21.89 2.71 -2.01
N PHE A 210 21.50 1.98 -0.95
CA PHE A 210 21.60 2.48 0.42
C PHE A 210 22.95 2.22 1.09
N THR A 211 23.94 1.61 0.41
CA THR A 211 25.28 1.42 0.97
C THR A 211 26.10 2.72 1.03
N LEU A 212 26.39 3.21 2.25
CA LEU A 212 27.10 4.47 2.55
C LEU A 212 28.50 4.67 1.91
N GLU A 213 29.18 3.61 1.49
CA GLU A 213 30.53 3.71 0.89
C GLU A 213 30.52 4.27 -0.54
N ARG A 214 29.35 4.26 -1.19
CA ARG A 214 29.08 5.03 -2.40
C ARG A 214 28.49 6.35 -1.91
N LYS A 215 28.99 7.50 -2.37
CA LYS A 215 28.44 8.83 -2.05
C LYS A 215 28.16 9.61 -3.33
N THR A 216 27.00 9.37 -3.94
CA THR A 216 26.44 10.16 -5.04
C THR A 216 25.48 11.23 -4.50
N LEU A 217 24.98 12.12 -5.37
CA LEU A 217 23.93 13.09 -5.00
C LEU A 217 22.64 12.35 -4.63
N ASP A 218 22.25 11.36 -5.42
CA ASP A 218 21.04 10.54 -5.20
C ASP A 218 21.01 9.90 -3.81
N GLN A 219 22.16 9.48 -3.28
CA GLN A 219 22.23 8.88 -1.95
C GLN A 219 22.02 9.86 -0.80
N LYS A 220 22.20 11.18 -1.02
CA LYS A 220 21.81 12.18 -0.02
C LYS A 220 20.29 12.31 0.07
N ASP A 221 19.61 12.18 -1.06
CA ASP A 221 18.15 12.25 -1.12
C ASP A 221 17.58 10.99 -0.46
N LEU A 222 18.11 9.80 -0.79
CA LEU A 222 17.74 8.54 -0.11
C LEU A 222 18.00 8.58 1.40
N TRP A 223 19.11 9.18 1.84
CA TRP A 223 19.37 9.38 3.28
C TRP A 223 18.38 10.33 3.93
N SER A 224 17.96 11.38 3.22
CA SER A 224 16.94 12.31 3.71
C SER A 224 15.60 11.58 3.87
N SER A 225 15.21 10.78 2.89
CA SER A 225 14.02 9.92 2.97
C SER A 225 14.08 8.96 4.16
N TRP A 226 15.23 8.31 4.40
CA TRP A 226 15.41 7.45 5.58
C TRP A 226 15.22 8.19 6.90
N LYS A 227 15.87 9.36 7.03
CA LYS A 227 15.78 10.19 8.22
C LYS A 227 14.35 10.65 8.48
N ASP A 228 13.59 10.95 7.42
CA ASP A 228 12.18 11.34 7.55
C ASP A 228 11.36 10.20 8.19
N TYR A 229 11.51 8.95 7.74
CA TYR A 229 10.85 7.80 8.38
C TYR A 229 11.24 7.62 9.86
N PHE A 230 12.50 7.88 10.21
CA PHE A 230 12.94 7.81 11.60
C PHE A 230 12.33 8.94 12.45
N ASP A 231 12.36 10.17 11.97
CA ASP A 231 11.81 11.35 12.66
C ASP A 231 10.28 11.19 12.87
N ASP A 232 9.59 10.57 11.92
CA ASP A 232 8.15 10.31 11.97
C ASP A 232 7.76 9.30 13.06
N ILE A 233 8.44 8.15 13.11
CA ILE A 233 8.19 7.13 14.14
C ILE A 233 8.68 7.59 15.51
N SER A 234 9.86 8.21 15.57
CA SER A 234 10.43 8.70 16.83
C SER A 234 9.70 9.91 17.39
N LYS A 235 8.79 10.52 16.62
CA LYS A 235 8.16 11.81 16.94
C LYS A 235 9.20 12.87 17.29
N LYS A 236 10.25 12.93 16.46
CA LYS A 236 11.41 13.85 16.56
C LYS A 236 12.24 13.67 17.83
N THR A 237 12.15 12.50 18.47
CA THR A 237 13.07 12.13 19.54
C THR A 237 14.35 11.54 18.95
N LYS A 238 15.44 11.53 19.73
CA LYS A 238 16.74 11.05 19.21
C LYS A 238 16.85 9.53 19.13
N THR A 239 15.92 8.80 19.72
CA THR A 239 16.03 7.36 19.95
C THR A 239 14.67 6.68 19.97
N VAL A 240 14.62 5.44 19.52
CA VAL A 240 13.42 4.61 19.48
C VAL A 240 13.65 3.24 20.14
N SER A 241 12.58 2.52 20.44
CA SER A 241 12.65 1.11 20.87
C SER A 241 13.02 0.18 19.70
N SER A 242 13.37 -1.07 19.99
CA SER A 242 13.61 -2.09 18.95
C SER A 242 12.40 -2.33 18.05
N PHE A 243 11.18 -2.25 18.60
CA PHE A 243 9.96 -2.40 17.82
C PHE A 243 9.67 -1.17 16.94
N GLN A 244 9.83 0.02 17.49
CA GLN A 244 9.72 1.25 16.71
C GLN A 244 10.79 1.32 15.61
N ALA A 245 12.01 0.83 15.86
CA ALA A 245 13.04 0.69 14.83
C ALA A 245 12.60 -0.25 13.68
N LEU A 246 11.87 -1.34 13.98
CA LEU A 246 11.24 -2.19 12.95
C LEU A 246 10.11 -1.45 12.23
N ALA A 247 9.35 -0.59 12.91
CA ALA A 247 8.32 0.23 12.28
C ALA A 247 8.90 1.27 11.30
N VAL A 248 10.07 1.85 11.58
CA VAL A 248 10.82 2.69 10.62
C VAL A 248 11.15 1.87 9.38
N MET A 249 11.70 0.68 9.57
CA MET A 249 11.99 -0.25 8.48
C MET A 249 10.74 -0.66 7.69
N SER A 250 9.61 -0.85 8.38
CA SER A 250 8.34 -1.13 7.72
C SER A 250 7.93 0.00 6.78
N GLN A 251 7.95 1.26 7.23
CA GLN A 251 7.60 2.40 6.37
C GLN A 251 8.54 2.50 5.16
N PHE A 252 9.84 2.33 5.39
CA PHE A 252 10.85 2.29 4.34
C PHE A 252 10.53 1.24 3.26
N MET A 253 10.25 0.01 3.67
CA MET A 253 9.97 -1.09 2.74
C MET A 253 8.66 -0.91 1.97
N GLN A 254 7.66 -0.21 2.55
CA GLN A 254 6.42 0.10 1.82
C GLN A 254 6.64 0.98 0.59
N VAL A 255 7.71 1.78 0.59
CA VAL A 255 8.03 2.70 -0.51
C VAL A 255 9.01 2.07 -1.49
N GLU A 256 10.05 1.39 -0.98
CA GLU A 256 11.10 0.85 -1.84
C GLU A 256 10.70 -0.48 -2.52
N ILE A 257 9.91 -1.30 -1.82
CA ILE A 257 9.45 -2.61 -2.30
C ILE A 257 8.00 -2.86 -1.87
N PRO A 258 7.03 -2.05 -2.31
CA PRO A 258 5.61 -2.27 -2.01
C PRO A 258 5.13 -3.69 -2.35
N ASP A 259 4.12 -4.17 -1.61
CA ASP A 259 3.57 -5.53 -1.84
C ASP A 259 2.67 -5.57 -3.08
N ASN A 260 3.30 -5.63 -4.25
CA ASN A 260 2.64 -5.73 -5.55
C ASN A 260 3.48 -6.51 -6.58
N ALA A 261 2.86 -6.81 -7.72
CA ALA A 261 3.46 -7.59 -8.79
C ALA A 261 4.55 -6.86 -9.61
N LEU A 262 4.83 -5.58 -9.33
CA LEU A 262 5.97 -4.87 -9.92
C LEU A 262 7.29 -5.32 -9.28
N HIS A 263 7.23 -5.95 -8.11
CA HIS A 263 8.36 -6.47 -7.36
C HIS A 263 8.45 -8.00 -7.40
N ALA A 264 9.63 -8.54 -7.09
CA ALA A 264 9.85 -9.98 -7.01
C ALA A 264 9.07 -10.59 -5.84
N ASP A 265 8.59 -11.81 -6.04
CA ASP A 265 7.69 -12.51 -5.10
C ASP A 265 8.25 -12.61 -3.67
N PHE A 266 9.55 -12.90 -3.55
CA PHE A 266 10.21 -12.98 -2.25
C PHE A 266 10.25 -11.62 -1.54
N SER A 267 10.54 -10.53 -2.27
CA SER A 267 10.67 -9.18 -1.71
C SER A 267 9.33 -8.65 -1.23
N ARG A 268 8.29 -8.76 -2.07
CA ARG A 268 6.95 -8.30 -1.73
C ARG A 268 6.37 -9.08 -0.53
N LYS A 269 6.64 -10.40 -0.46
CA LYS A 269 6.28 -11.22 0.70
C LYS A 269 7.01 -10.74 1.96
N LEU A 270 8.30 -10.44 1.88
CA LEU A 270 9.06 -9.90 3.01
C LEU A 270 8.47 -8.55 3.48
N THR A 271 8.17 -7.61 2.58
CA THR A 271 7.53 -6.34 2.92
C THR A 271 6.18 -6.55 3.62
N ARG A 272 5.33 -7.44 3.10
CA ARG A 272 4.06 -7.80 3.72
C ARG A 272 4.25 -8.37 5.12
N ASP A 273 5.19 -9.30 5.28
CA ASP A 273 5.44 -9.98 6.55
C ASP A 273 6.01 -8.99 7.59
N ILE A 274 6.87 -8.04 7.19
CA ILE A 274 7.34 -6.93 8.04
C ILE A 274 6.17 -6.07 8.49
N TRP A 275 5.36 -5.58 7.56
CA TRP A 275 4.20 -4.73 7.86
C TRP A 275 3.20 -5.42 8.78
N ARG A 276 2.88 -6.69 8.51
CA ARG A 276 1.97 -7.45 9.37
C ARG A 276 2.50 -7.55 10.80
N THR A 277 3.82 -7.73 10.95
CA THR A 277 4.49 -7.82 12.25
C THR A 277 4.33 -6.53 13.07
N THR A 278 4.28 -5.35 12.44
CA THR A 278 4.16 -4.07 13.15
C THR A 278 2.74 -3.75 13.64
N PHE A 279 1.72 -4.48 13.17
CA PHE A 279 0.34 -4.36 13.64
C PHE A 279 -0.10 -5.50 14.57
N MET A 280 0.80 -6.44 14.88
CA MET A 280 0.53 -7.52 15.84
C MET A 280 0.75 -7.05 17.29
N PRO A 281 0.02 -7.61 18.27
CA PRO A 281 0.34 -7.45 19.69
C PRO A 281 1.72 -8.04 20.05
N GLU A 282 2.38 -7.54 21.11
CA GLU A 282 3.71 -7.97 21.57
C GLU A 282 3.90 -9.48 21.60
N LYS A 283 2.98 -10.18 22.27
CA LYS A 283 3.07 -11.64 22.42
C LYS A 283 3.04 -12.40 21.09
N GLU A 284 2.46 -11.80 20.05
CA GLU A 284 2.33 -12.40 18.74
C GLU A 284 3.51 -12.04 17.84
N TYR A 285 3.88 -10.75 17.76
CA TYR A 285 5.00 -10.34 16.93
C TYR A 285 6.30 -11.00 17.39
N GLU A 286 6.49 -11.22 18.70
CA GLU A 286 7.69 -11.86 19.24
C GLU A 286 7.92 -13.28 18.71
N GLN A 287 6.86 -13.93 18.23
CA GLN A 287 6.91 -15.29 17.70
C GLN A 287 7.22 -15.33 16.19
N THR A 288 7.12 -14.20 15.49
CA THR A 288 7.34 -14.13 14.04
C THR A 288 8.81 -14.35 13.67
N GLU A 289 9.04 -14.89 12.48
CA GLU A 289 10.40 -15.04 11.94
C GLU A 289 11.05 -13.68 11.66
N VAL A 290 10.26 -12.71 11.17
CA VAL A 290 10.68 -11.31 10.98
C VAL A 290 11.26 -10.75 12.27
N TRP A 291 10.53 -10.83 13.39
CA TRP A 291 11.00 -10.30 14.66
C TRP A 291 12.26 -11.01 15.18
N LYS A 292 12.30 -12.33 15.07
CA LYS A 292 13.47 -13.12 15.49
C LYS A 292 14.71 -12.71 14.71
N ASN A 293 14.60 -12.58 13.38
CA ASN A 293 15.69 -12.13 12.52
C ASN A 293 16.07 -10.67 12.80
N TRP A 294 15.07 -9.80 13.03
CA TRP A 294 15.29 -8.41 13.40
C TRP A 294 16.12 -8.30 14.68
N MET A 295 15.76 -9.06 15.71
CA MET A 295 16.48 -9.05 16.99
C MET A 295 17.91 -9.61 16.88
N VAL A 296 18.19 -10.51 15.93
CA VAL A 296 19.56 -10.94 15.64
C VAL A 296 20.40 -9.76 15.13
N SER A 297 19.87 -9.00 14.17
CA SER A 297 20.54 -7.79 13.64
C SER A 297 20.68 -6.69 14.70
N VAL A 298 19.64 -6.44 15.50
CA VAL A 298 19.67 -5.51 16.65
C VAL A 298 20.79 -5.91 17.61
N ASN A 299 20.91 -7.19 17.94
CA ASN A 299 21.94 -7.65 18.86
C ASN A 299 23.34 -7.47 18.27
N ARG A 300 23.56 -7.86 17.01
CA ARG A 300 24.86 -7.71 16.34
C ARG A 300 25.35 -6.27 16.36
N ILE A 301 24.52 -5.33 15.89
CA ILE A 301 24.90 -3.91 15.75
C ILE A 301 25.06 -3.19 17.10
N LEU A 302 24.33 -3.61 18.16
CA LEU A 302 24.43 -2.94 19.47
C LEU A 302 25.51 -3.54 20.38
N THR A 303 26.07 -4.70 20.05
CA THR A 303 27.19 -5.31 20.79
C THR A 303 28.55 -5.10 20.15
N GLU A 304 28.57 -4.70 18.89
CA GLU A 304 29.75 -4.21 18.17
C GLU A 304 30.03 -2.73 18.47
#